data_AF-A0A9E5QK23-F1
#
_entry.id   AF-A0A9E5QK23-F1
#
_cell.length_a   1.000
_cell.length_b   1.000
_cell.length_c   1.000
_cell.angle_alpha   90.00
_cell.angle_beta   90.00
_cell.angle_gamma   90.00
#
_symmetry.space_group_name_H-M   'P 1'
#
loop_
_entity.id
_entity.type
_entity.pdbx_description
1 polymer ?
#
loop_
_entity_poly.entity_id
_entity_poly.type
_entity_poly.pdbx_seq_one_letter_code
_entity_poly.pdbx_strand_id
1 'polypeptide(L)'
;MKSIAFVATLAAFAAGSTAAQMHHHGHHDASPPTLSQAAAAPLAEGEVRKIDKGAGKITLKHGPIKSIDMPPMTMVFQVKDKAFLDKVKEGDKVRFAAEEKAGAYVVTAIEAAK
;
A
#
# COMPACT_ATOMS: atom_id res chain seq x y z
N MET A 1 -19.26 47.50 3.02
CA MET A 1 -18.60 47.59 4.34
C MET A 1 -18.18 46.17 4.74
N LYS A 2 -16.94 45.69 4.66
CA LYS A 2 -15.56 46.26 4.60
C LYS A 2 -14.70 45.33 3.69
N SER A 3 -14.11 45.81 2.59
CA SER A 3 -12.67 46.07 2.36
C SER A 3 -11.76 44.82 2.57
N ILE A 4 -11.29 44.12 1.51
CA ILE A 4 -10.06 44.31 0.67
C ILE A 4 -8.74 44.13 1.45
N ALA A 5 -7.90 43.15 1.04
CA ALA A 5 -6.51 43.40 0.57
C ALA A 5 -5.76 42.10 0.24
N PHE A 6 -5.32 42.04 -1.02
CA PHE A 6 -4.31 41.15 -1.61
C PHE A 6 -2.93 41.74 -1.30
N VAL A 7 -1.95 40.96 -0.83
CA VAL A 7 -0.54 41.38 -0.82
C VAL A 7 0.33 40.20 -1.24
N ALA A 8 0.88 40.32 -2.45
CA ALA A 8 2.01 39.56 -2.94
C ALA A 8 3.30 40.28 -2.54
N THR A 9 4.36 39.55 -2.15
CA THR A 9 5.72 40.11 -2.16
C THR A 9 6.75 39.03 -2.48
N LEU A 10 7.48 39.31 -3.57
CA LEU A 10 8.63 38.63 -4.15
C LEU A 10 9.87 38.74 -3.24
N ALA A 11 10.76 37.74 -3.27
CA ALA A 11 12.21 37.96 -3.23
C ALA A 11 12.98 36.73 -3.73
N ALA A 12 13.66 36.87 -4.87
CA ALA A 12 14.69 35.96 -5.34
C ALA A 12 16.05 36.44 -4.81
N PHE A 13 16.90 35.51 -4.35
CA PHE A 13 18.32 35.79 -4.12
C PHE A 13 19.15 34.59 -4.59
N ALA A 14 19.99 34.84 -5.59
CA ALA A 14 21.00 33.92 -6.09
C ALA A 14 22.38 34.46 -5.73
N ALA A 15 23.24 33.63 -5.14
CA ALA A 15 24.70 33.72 -5.23
C ALA A 15 25.29 32.47 -4.56
N GLY A 16 26.00 31.66 -5.35
CA GLY A 16 26.79 30.54 -4.84
C GLY A 16 28.11 31.00 -4.22
N SER A 17 28.69 30.17 -3.34
CA SER A 17 30.10 30.24 -2.93
C SER A 17 30.59 28.86 -2.46
N THR A 18 31.58 28.37 -3.20
CA THR A 18 32.64 27.38 -2.93
C THR A 18 32.73 26.65 -1.58
N ALA A 19 32.68 25.31 -1.69
CA ALA A 19 33.63 24.30 -1.22
C ALA A 19 34.43 24.48 0.10
N ALA A 20 34.26 23.45 0.95
CA ALA A 20 35.28 22.68 1.67
C ALA A 20 35.93 23.23 2.97
N GLN A 21 35.54 22.65 4.12
CA GLN A 21 36.45 22.18 5.18
C GLN A 21 35.66 21.26 6.16
N MET A 22 35.87 19.94 6.16
CA MET A 22 36.88 19.17 6.90
C MET A 22 36.41 18.74 8.32
N HIS A 23 36.17 17.44 8.45
CA HIS A 23 36.29 16.57 9.63
C HIS A 23 35.75 17.07 10.99
N HIS A 24 34.64 16.47 11.44
CA HIS A 24 34.45 16.07 12.84
C HIS A 24 33.70 14.74 12.91
N HIS A 25 34.28 13.80 13.66
CA HIS A 25 33.72 12.51 13.99
C HIS A 25 32.49 12.68 14.90
N GLY A 26 31.39 12.01 14.56
CA GLY A 26 30.18 11.95 15.38
C GLY A 26 28.94 11.80 14.50
N HIS A 27 28.65 10.58 14.06
CA HIS A 27 27.40 10.26 13.37
C HIS A 27 26.20 10.43 14.31
N HIS A 28 25.70 11.66 14.42
CA HIS A 28 24.32 11.96 14.82
C HIS A 28 23.54 12.26 13.54
N ASP A 29 23.18 11.20 12.80
CA ASP A 29 22.24 11.30 11.69
C ASP A 29 20.81 11.36 12.26
N ALA A 30 20.33 12.59 12.46
CA ALA A 30 18.92 12.91 12.55
C ALA A 30 18.25 12.62 11.19
N SER A 31 17.79 11.39 11.02
CA SER A 31 16.85 11.05 9.94
C SER A 31 15.44 11.54 10.31
N PRO A 32 14.65 12.09 9.36
CA PRO A 32 13.24 12.38 9.61
C PRO A 32 12.52 11.10 10.03
N PRO A 33 11.40 11.17 10.78
CA PRO A 33 10.61 9.99 11.09
C PRO A 33 10.11 9.42 9.76
N THR A 34 10.82 8.42 9.24
CA THR A 34 10.28 7.53 8.23
C THR A 34 9.01 6.99 8.85
N LEU A 35 7.88 7.38 8.25
CA LEU A 35 6.59 6.82 8.58
C LEU A 35 6.80 5.31 8.69
N SER A 36 6.58 4.81 9.90
CA SER A 36 6.64 3.41 10.25
C SER A 36 5.71 2.66 9.29
N GLN A 37 6.25 2.20 8.16
CA GLN A 37 5.58 1.24 7.33
C GLN A 37 5.71 -0.07 8.10
N ALA A 38 4.74 -0.25 9.01
CA ALA A 38 4.47 -1.50 9.69
C ALA A 38 4.79 -2.64 8.73
N ALA A 39 5.70 -3.52 9.13
CA ALA A 39 6.16 -4.64 8.31
C ALA A 39 4.95 -5.33 7.68
N ALA A 40 4.67 -5.02 6.42
CA ALA A 40 3.49 -5.52 5.75
C ALA A 40 3.68 -7.03 5.63
N ALA A 41 2.70 -7.80 6.10
CA ALA A 41 2.70 -9.24 5.89
C ALA A 41 2.94 -9.52 4.40
N PRO A 42 3.77 -10.52 4.04
CA PRO A 42 4.13 -10.77 2.65
C PRO A 42 2.86 -10.98 1.82
N LEU A 43 2.66 -10.09 0.84
CA LEU A 43 1.49 -10.13 -0.03
C LEU A 43 1.68 -11.20 -1.11
N ALA A 44 0.64 -11.99 -1.34
CA ALA A 44 0.54 -12.89 -2.48
C ALA A 44 0.07 -12.12 -3.71
N GLU A 45 0.56 -12.51 -4.88
CA GLU A 45 0.07 -11.99 -6.16
C GLU A 45 -1.10 -12.84 -6.65
N GLY A 46 -2.05 -12.22 -7.35
CA GLY A 46 -3.16 -12.94 -7.94
C GLY A 46 -3.88 -12.14 -9.02
N GLU A 47 -4.88 -12.79 -9.61
CA GLU A 47 -5.78 -12.22 -10.60
C GLU A 47 -7.23 -12.46 -10.17
N VAL A 48 -8.03 -11.40 -10.22
CA VAL A 48 -9.46 -11.46 -9.89
C VAL A 48 -10.20 -12.21 -10.99
N ARG A 49 -10.80 -13.34 -10.62
CA ARG A 49 -11.59 -14.17 -11.54
C ARG A 49 -13.08 -13.93 -11.43
N LYS A 50 -13.57 -13.63 -10.22
CA LYS A 50 -14.98 -13.33 -9.97
C LYS A 50 -15.15 -12.54 -8.69
N ILE A 51 -16.14 -11.64 -8.64
CA ILE A 51 -16.51 -10.91 -7.42
C ILE A 51 -17.96 -11.21 -7.04
N ASP A 52 -18.20 -11.61 -5.79
CA ASP A 52 -19.53 -11.75 -5.20
C ASP A 52 -19.68 -10.78 -4.02
N LYS A 53 -20.20 -9.59 -4.31
CA LYS A 53 -20.42 -8.54 -3.29
C LYS A 53 -21.53 -8.88 -2.30
N GLY A 54 -22.52 -9.65 -2.75
CA GLY A 54 -23.62 -10.11 -1.89
C GLY A 54 -23.08 -10.99 -0.76
N ALA A 55 -22.33 -12.01 -1.14
CA ALA A 55 -21.71 -12.96 -0.22
C ALA A 55 -20.43 -12.45 0.46
N GLY A 56 -19.84 -11.34 0.00
CA GLY A 56 -18.55 -10.85 0.52
C GLY A 56 -17.40 -11.79 0.17
N LYS A 57 -17.40 -12.31 -1.07
CA LYS A 57 -16.41 -13.29 -1.55
C LYS A 57 -15.76 -12.83 -2.84
N ILE A 58 -14.53 -13.28 -3.06
CA ILE A 58 -13.76 -13.03 -4.27
C ILE A 58 -13.07 -14.33 -4.72
N THR A 59 -13.20 -14.66 -5.99
CA THR A 59 -12.45 -15.75 -6.59
C THR A 59 -11.15 -15.20 -7.15
N LEU A 60 -10.02 -15.71 -6.66
CA LEU A 60 -8.69 -15.31 -7.07
C LEU A 60 -7.95 -16.49 -7.69
N LYS A 61 -7.35 -16.28 -8.86
CA LYS A 61 -6.24 -17.11 -9.34
C LYS A 61 -4.98 -16.57 -8.69
N HIS A 62 -4.51 -17.20 -7.64
CA HIS A 62 -3.39 -16.71 -6.86
C HIS A 62 -2.10 -17.49 -7.15
N GLY A 63 -0.97 -16.80 -6.96
CA GLY A 63 0.34 -17.42 -6.82
C GLY A 63 0.51 -18.06 -5.44
N PRO A 64 1.74 -18.45 -5.04
CA PRO A 64 1.96 -19.04 -3.74
C PRO A 64 1.61 -18.08 -2.60
N ILE A 65 0.82 -18.53 -1.62
CA ILE A 65 0.49 -17.75 -0.43
C ILE A 65 1.29 -18.33 0.74
N LYS A 66 2.46 -17.74 1.00
CA LYS A 66 3.40 -18.24 2.02
C LYS A 66 2.82 -18.22 3.44
N SER A 67 1.94 -17.26 3.74
CA SER A 67 1.37 -17.08 5.08
C SER A 67 0.48 -18.23 5.55
N ILE A 68 -0.01 -19.05 4.62
CA ILE A 68 -0.90 -20.20 4.87
C ILE A 68 -0.42 -21.45 4.10
N ASP A 69 0.85 -21.49 3.72
CA ASP A 69 1.50 -22.60 2.99
C ASP A 69 0.72 -23.12 1.78
N MET A 70 0.06 -22.22 1.04
CA MET A 70 -0.84 -22.59 -0.03
C MET A 70 -0.19 -22.45 -1.42
N PRO A 71 -0.19 -23.49 -2.25
CA PRO A 71 0.38 -23.44 -3.59
C PRO A 71 -0.50 -22.61 -4.55
N PRO A 72 0.01 -22.23 -5.74
CA PRO A 72 -0.78 -21.50 -6.73
C PRO A 72 -2.03 -22.27 -7.15
N MET A 73 -3.21 -21.67 -7.01
CA MET A 73 -4.47 -22.24 -7.49
C MET A 73 -5.54 -21.16 -7.69
N THR A 74 -6.72 -21.58 -8.15
CA THR A 74 -7.90 -20.71 -8.25
C THR A 74 -8.91 -21.13 -7.21
N MET A 75 -9.23 -20.25 -6.27
CA MET A 75 -10.20 -20.55 -5.22
C MET A 75 -10.96 -19.31 -4.76
N VAL A 76 -11.97 -19.54 -3.92
CA VAL A 76 -12.80 -18.50 -3.33
C VAL A 76 -12.26 -18.12 -1.97
N PHE A 77 -12.02 -16.82 -1.78
CA PHE A 77 -11.68 -16.22 -0.51
C PHE A 77 -12.85 -15.37 -0.01
N GLN A 78 -13.04 -15.34 1.30
CA GLN A 78 -13.89 -14.32 1.92
C GLN A 78 -13.07 -13.04 2.07
N VAL A 79 -13.72 -11.88 2.11
CA VAL A 79 -13.02 -10.63 2.43
C VAL A 79 -13.31 -10.20 3.86
N LYS A 80 -12.30 -9.69 4.55
CA LYS A 80 -12.46 -9.10 5.88
C LYS A 80 -13.35 -7.85 5.83
N ASP A 81 -13.24 -7.06 4.76
CA ASP A 81 -14.03 -5.86 4.51
C ASP A 81 -14.60 -5.91 3.09
N LYS A 82 -15.91 -5.70 2.95
CA LYS A 82 -16.58 -5.67 1.64
C LYS A 82 -16.09 -4.53 0.75
N ALA A 83 -15.61 -3.43 1.34
CA ALA A 83 -15.06 -2.30 0.59
C ALA A 83 -13.85 -2.69 -0.27
N PHE A 84 -13.16 -3.79 0.06
CA PHE A 84 -12.09 -4.34 -0.77
C PHE A 84 -12.57 -4.75 -2.17
N LEU A 85 -13.80 -5.23 -2.28
CA LEU A 85 -14.41 -5.67 -3.54
C LEU A 85 -14.78 -4.49 -4.46
N ASP A 86 -14.79 -3.26 -3.93
CA ASP A 86 -15.04 -2.05 -4.71
C ASP A 86 -13.75 -1.46 -5.30
N LYS A 87 -12.58 -1.91 -4.82
CA LYS A 87 -11.26 -1.42 -5.27
C LYS A 87 -10.69 -2.20 -6.46
N VAL A 88 -11.34 -3.30 -6.83
CA VAL A 88 -10.86 -4.23 -7.86
C VAL A 88 -12.03 -4.66 -8.75
N LYS A 89 -11.73 -5.10 -9.96
CA LYS A 89 -12.69 -5.70 -10.90
C LYS A 89 -12.17 -7.03 -11.43
N GLU A 90 -13.05 -7.80 -12.04
CA GLU A 90 -12.67 -9.04 -12.74
C GLU A 90 -11.62 -8.75 -13.82
N GLY A 91 -10.60 -9.61 -13.90
CA GLY A 91 -9.43 -9.47 -14.74
C GLY A 91 -8.28 -8.66 -14.14
N ASP A 92 -8.48 -7.95 -13.01
CA ASP A 92 -7.39 -7.20 -12.38
C ASP A 92 -6.34 -8.11 -11.77
N LYS A 93 -5.08 -7.74 -11.97
CA LYS A 93 -3.99 -8.25 -11.15
C LYS A 93 -4.00 -7.54 -9.81
N VAL A 94 -3.75 -8.27 -8.74
CA VAL A 94 -3.82 -7.79 -7.36
C VAL A 94 -2.67 -8.34 -6.53
N ARG A 95 -2.34 -7.61 -5.47
CA ARG A 95 -1.54 -8.10 -4.35
C ARG A 95 -2.43 -8.14 -3.12
N PHE A 96 -2.37 -9.24 -2.37
CA PHE A 96 -3.28 -9.43 -1.23
C PHE A 96 -2.64 -10.24 -0.11
N ALA A 97 -3.08 -9.98 1.12
CA ALA A 97 -2.80 -10.83 2.28
C ALA A 97 -4.00 -11.71 2.55
N ALA A 98 -3.77 -12.98 2.89
CA ALA A 98 -4.80 -13.90 3.32
C ALA A 98 -4.38 -14.63 4.58
N GLU A 99 -5.37 -14.94 5.41
CA GLU A 99 -5.23 -15.70 6.66
C GLU A 99 -6.28 -16.80 6.68
N GLU A 100 -5.96 -17.94 7.29
CA GLU A 100 -6.95 -18.95 7.63
C GLU A 100 -7.58 -18.61 8.99
N LYS A 101 -8.90 -18.48 9.04
CA LYS A 101 -9.67 -18.22 10.26
C LYS A 101 -10.82 -19.20 10.36
N ALA A 102 -10.81 -20.03 11.40
CA ALA A 102 -11.86 -21.01 11.68
C ALA A 102 -12.19 -21.91 10.45
N GLY A 103 -11.16 -22.36 9.73
CA GLY A 103 -11.30 -23.20 8.53
C GLY A 103 -11.73 -22.47 7.25
N ALA A 104 -11.75 -21.12 7.26
CA ALA A 104 -12.03 -20.31 6.09
C ALA A 104 -10.85 -19.40 5.74
N TYR A 105 -10.61 -19.21 4.43
CA TYR A 105 -9.58 -18.28 3.95
C TYR A 105 -10.15 -16.88 3.77
N VAL A 106 -9.54 -15.91 4.45
CA VAL A 106 -10.00 -14.52 4.52
C VAL A 106 -8.93 -13.57 4.02
N VAL A 107 -9.25 -12.77 3.01
CA VAL A 107 -8.41 -11.66 2.55
C VAL A 107 -8.45 -10.54 3.58
N THR A 108 -7.30 -10.22 4.15
CA THR A 108 -7.15 -9.19 5.19
C THR A 108 -6.60 -7.87 4.66
N ALA A 109 -5.99 -7.89 3.48
CA ALA A 109 -5.59 -6.70 2.72
C ALA A 109 -5.60 -7.03 1.22
N ILE A 110 -5.94 -6.05 0.38
CA ILE A 110 -5.86 -6.17 -1.08
C ILE A 110 -5.62 -4.82 -1.74
N GLU A 111 -4.79 -4.83 -2.77
CA GLU A 111 -4.47 -3.70 -3.62
C GLU A 111 -4.35 -4.15 -5.08
N ALA A 112 -4.68 -3.24 -6.00
CA ALA A 112 -4.46 -3.49 -7.42
C ALA A 112 -2.96 -3.51 -7.72
N ALA A 113 -2.49 -4.53 -8.43
CA ALA A 113 -1.14 -4.59 -8.96
C ALA A 113 -1.10 -3.84 -10.28
N LYS A 114 -0.18 -2.89 -10.40
CA LYS A 114 0.04 -2.09 -11.61
C LYS A 114 0.73 -2.89 -12.71
#